data_AF-A0A378NU79-F1
#
_entry.id   AF-A0A378NU79-F1
#
_cell.length_a   1.000
_cell.length_b   1.000
_cell.length_c   1.000
_cell.angle_alpha   90.00
_cell.angle_beta   90.00
_cell.angle_gamma   90.00
#
_symmetry.space_group_name_H-M   'P 1'
#
loop_
_entity.id
_entity.type
_entity.pdbx_description
1 polymer ?
#
loop_
_entity_poly.entity_id
_entity_poly.type
_entity_poly.pdbx_seq_one_letter_code
_entity_poly.pdbx_strand_id
1 'polypeptide(L)'
;MRELFLIELLRIEKVIRTTVTHVFSSYYGYDHKSYLSLNSFNTKGKKNLSFAQNLIDELNDKICKYSKKHKAISYYNTHYGYVPLWVLSTVFSFGDLNKFYSRLKYNLKKEISNEYNLSVKDFESVLYILCAIRNKCAHGDRIYSYKKDCVSSHYIPVIKYHTLLKLPINNKGPKYGREDILALLIAMKYFMKPKRYNLLITNIENQILKLSSKLTTISIYDVTEVMGLYKTWTELKK
;
A
#
# COMPACT_ATOMS: atom_id res chain seq x y z
N MET A 1 -13.83 12.71 -4.27
CA MET A 1 -12.38 12.35 -4.16
C MET A 1 -12.13 10.99 -3.49
N ARG A 2 -12.71 10.70 -2.32
CA ARG A 2 -12.51 9.41 -1.61
C ARG A 2 -12.72 8.17 -2.48
N GLU A 3 -13.86 8.08 -3.15
CA GLU A 3 -14.19 6.93 -4.03
C GLU A 3 -13.18 6.74 -5.16
N LEU A 4 -12.73 7.85 -5.75
CA LEU A 4 -11.70 7.83 -6.79
C LEU A 4 -10.37 7.27 -6.25
N PHE A 5 -9.94 7.66 -5.05
CA PHE A 5 -8.75 7.05 -4.44
C PHE A 5 -8.96 5.59 -4.09
N LEU A 6 -10.13 5.21 -3.56
CA LEU A 6 -10.44 3.83 -3.20
C LEU A 6 -10.32 2.89 -4.40
N ILE A 7 -10.90 3.28 -5.55
CA ILE A 7 -10.85 2.46 -6.78
C ILE A 7 -9.41 2.21 -7.22
N GLU A 8 -8.55 3.24 -7.20
CA GLU A 8 -7.14 3.09 -7.59
C GLU A 8 -6.33 2.32 -6.55
N LEU A 9 -6.59 2.55 -5.26
CA LEU A 9 -5.91 1.84 -4.17
C LEU A 9 -6.21 0.35 -4.18
N LEU A 10 -7.44 -0.06 -4.49
CA LEU A 10 -7.81 -1.48 -4.64
C LEU A 10 -7.04 -2.14 -5.80
N ARG A 11 -6.77 -1.39 -6.89
CA ARG A 11 -5.96 -1.88 -8.01
C ARG A 11 -4.50 -2.02 -7.62
N ILE A 12 -3.95 -1.01 -6.95
CA ILE A 12 -2.57 -1.03 -6.45
C ILE A 12 -2.37 -2.19 -5.47
N GLU A 13 -3.30 -2.39 -4.54
CA GLU A 13 -3.30 -3.51 -3.61
C GLU A 13 -3.27 -4.86 -4.34
N LYS A 14 -4.02 -5.01 -5.43
CA LYS A 14 -4.00 -6.22 -6.26
C LYS A 14 -2.65 -6.44 -6.96
N VAL A 15 -2.04 -5.37 -7.49
CA VAL A 15 -0.72 -5.43 -8.13
C VAL A 15 0.35 -5.85 -7.12
N ILE A 16 0.43 -5.15 -5.98
CA ILE A 16 1.39 -5.46 -4.91
C ILE A 16 1.21 -6.88 -4.41
N ARG A 17 -0.04 -7.31 -4.17
CA ARG A 17 -0.34 -8.67 -3.74
C ARG A 17 0.18 -9.70 -4.74
N THR A 18 -0.06 -9.48 -6.02
CA THR A 18 0.40 -10.38 -7.08
C THR A 18 1.92 -10.50 -7.05
N THR A 19 2.66 -9.39 -7.05
CA THR A 19 4.13 -9.40 -6.94
C THR A 19 4.61 -10.14 -5.68
N VAL A 20 4.09 -9.78 -4.50
CA VAL A 20 4.53 -10.36 -3.22
C VAL A 20 4.28 -11.87 -3.20
N THR A 21 3.10 -12.32 -3.64
CA THR A 21 2.78 -13.76 -3.67
C THR A 21 3.61 -14.51 -4.70
N HIS A 22 3.86 -13.91 -5.86
CA HIS A 22 4.68 -14.51 -6.91
C HIS A 22 6.12 -14.70 -6.45
N VAL A 23 6.77 -13.65 -5.94
CA VAL A 23 8.14 -13.72 -5.43
C VAL A 23 8.22 -14.67 -4.24
N PHE A 24 7.26 -14.67 -3.31
CA PHE A 24 7.33 -15.61 -2.20
C PHE A 24 7.20 -17.08 -2.66
N SER A 25 6.26 -17.36 -3.57
CA SER A 25 6.05 -18.71 -4.10
C SER A 25 7.17 -19.21 -4.99
N SER A 26 7.93 -18.34 -5.66
CA SER A 26 9.09 -18.76 -6.44
C SER A 26 10.23 -19.29 -5.56
N TYR A 27 10.33 -18.82 -4.31
CA TYR A 27 11.35 -19.28 -3.36
C TYR A 27 10.93 -20.49 -2.52
N TYR A 28 9.65 -20.60 -2.14
CA TYR A 28 9.17 -21.58 -1.16
C TYR A 28 8.12 -22.55 -1.70
N GLY A 29 7.78 -22.44 -2.98
CA GLY A 29 6.78 -23.26 -3.64
C GLY A 29 5.34 -22.81 -3.39
N TYR A 30 4.41 -23.67 -3.78
CA TYR A 30 2.97 -23.40 -3.76
C TYR A 30 2.20 -24.18 -2.69
N ASP A 31 2.79 -25.18 -2.04
CA ASP A 31 2.08 -25.93 -1.00
C ASP A 31 2.20 -25.20 0.35
N HIS A 32 1.06 -24.84 0.96
CA HIS A 32 1.05 -24.17 2.27
C HIS A 32 1.72 -25.00 3.36
N LYS A 33 1.71 -26.34 3.26
CA LYS A 33 2.41 -27.23 4.19
C LYS A 33 3.93 -27.06 4.11
N SER A 34 4.45 -26.63 2.96
CA SER A 34 5.86 -26.32 2.74
C SER A 34 6.15 -24.85 3.06
N TYR A 35 5.40 -23.93 2.44
CA TYR A 35 5.75 -22.51 2.48
C TYR A 35 5.39 -21.84 3.81
N LEU A 36 4.43 -22.35 4.60
CA LEU A 36 4.13 -21.87 5.95
C LEU A 36 5.05 -22.50 7.00
N SER A 37 6.35 -22.44 6.74
CA SER A 37 7.40 -22.87 7.64
C SER A 37 8.12 -21.65 8.23
N LEU A 38 8.61 -21.77 9.47
CA LEU A 38 9.48 -20.76 10.08
C LEU A 38 10.72 -20.46 9.21
N ASN A 39 11.19 -21.45 8.44
CA ASN A 39 12.31 -21.28 7.52
C ASN A 39 12.00 -20.37 6.32
N SER A 40 10.73 -20.11 6.02
CA SER A 40 10.32 -19.21 4.94
C SER A 40 10.35 -17.73 5.32
N PHE A 41 10.45 -17.43 6.62
CA PHE A 41 10.35 -16.06 7.15
C PHE A 41 11.64 -15.61 7.83
N ASN A 42 11.70 -14.31 8.14
CA ASN A 42 12.77 -13.77 8.96
C ASN A 42 12.55 -14.13 10.43
N THR A 43 13.36 -15.04 10.94
CA THR A 43 13.33 -15.52 12.34
C THR A 43 14.54 -15.06 13.15
N LYS A 44 15.32 -14.09 12.63
CA LYS A 44 16.50 -13.56 13.33
C LYS A 44 16.09 -12.82 14.60
N GLY A 45 16.35 -13.44 15.75
CA GLY A 45 16.04 -12.92 17.09
C GLY A 45 14.65 -13.33 17.60
N LYS A 46 14.51 -13.40 18.94
CA LYS A 46 13.31 -13.91 19.64
C LYS A 46 12.00 -13.22 19.18
N LYS A 47 12.04 -11.91 18.99
CA LYS A 47 10.88 -11.11 18.56
C LYS A 47 10.40 -11.49 17.16
N ASN A 48 11.32 -11.62 16.21
CA ASN A 48 10.97 -11.98 14.83
C ASN A 48 10.51 -13.43 14.72
N LEU A 49 11.10 -14.34 15.49
CA LEU A 49 10.64 -15.72 15.61
C LEU A 49 9.17 -15.78 16.06
N SER A 50 8.81 -15.08 17.15
CA SER A 50 7.42 -15.02 17.64
C SER A 50 6.48 -14.41 16.59
N PHE A 51 6.89 -13.34 15.90
CA PHE A 51 6.07 -12.75 14.85
C PHE A 51 5.86 -13.65 13.63
N ALA A 52 6.88 -14.43 13.25
CA ALA A 52 6.76 -15.40 12.17
C ALA A 52 5.81 -16.54 12.57
N GLN A 53 5.93 -17.05 13.80
CA GLN A 53 5.03 -18.08 14.33
C GLN A 53 3.58 -17.60 14.32
N ASN A 54 3.31 -16.43 14.92
CA ASN A 54 1.96 -15.86 14.94
C ASN A 54 1.38 -15.64 13.54
N LEU A 55 2.21 -15.22 12.56
CA LEU A 55 1.77 -15.09 11.18
C LEU A 55 1.38 -16.44 10.58
N ILE A 56 2.20 -17.48 10.79
CA ILE A 56 1.93 -18.83 10.30
C ILE A 56 0.61 -19.35 10.89
N ASP A 57 0.43 -19.21 12.20
CA ASP A 57 -0.77 -19.67 12.90
C ASP A 57 -2.02 -18.95 12.37
N GLU A 58 -1.97 -17.62 12.21
CA GLU A 58 -3.07 -16.84 11.63
C GLU A 58 -3.41 -17.24 10.18
N LEU A 59 -2.40 -17.61 9.38
CA LEU A 59 -2.62 -18.05 8.01
C LEU A 59 -3.22 -19.46 7.95
N ASN A 60 -2.79 -20.37 8.83
CA ASN A 60 -3.40 -21.67 9.00
C ASN A 60 -4.86 -21.55 9.46
N ASP A 61 -5.15 -20.66 10.40
CA ASP A 61 -6.52 -20.37 10.85
C ASP A 61 -7.38 -19.82 9.71
N LYS A 62 -6.83 -18.93 8.86
CA LYS A 62 -7.52 -18.45 7.66
C LYS A 62 -7.80 -19.60 6.69
N ILE A 63 -6.85 -20.50 6.45
CA ILE A 63 -7.08 -21.69 5.60
C ILE A 63 -8.26 -22.49 6.18
N CYS A 64 -8.20 -22.88 7.46
CA CYS A 64 -9.27 -23.64 8.12
C CYS A 64 -10.64 -22.95 8.02
N LYS A 65 -10.68 -21.63 8.31
CA LYS A 65 -11.91 -20.83 8.25
C LYS A 65 -12.49 -20.74 6.84
N TYR A 66 -11.64 -20.54 5.83
CA TYR A 66 -12.08 -20.29 4.46
C TYR A 66 -12.22 -21.56 3.61
N SER A 67 -11.65 -22.70 4.01
CA SER A 67 -11.90 -24.00 3.37
C SER A 67 -13.38 -24.40 3.36
N LYS A 68 -14.20 -23.82 4.25
CA LYS A 68 -15.66 -24.03 4.31
C LYS A 68 -16.49 -22.91 3.67
N LYS A 69 -15.89 -21.75 3.36
CA LYS A 69 -16.62 -20.52 3.00
C LYS A 69 -16.22 -19.92 1.65
N HIS A 70 -14.98 -20.15 1.21
CA HIS A 70 -14.44 -19.56 -0.01
C HIS A 70 -14.22 -20.64 -1.07
N LYS A 71 -14.95 -20.54 -2.19
CA LYS A 71 -14.99 -21.58 -3.24
C LYS A 71 -13.61 -22.01 -3.71
N ALA A 72 -12.72 -21.07 -4.00
CA ALA A 72 -11.38 -21.40 -4.50
C ALA A 72 -10.50 -22.09 -3.45
N ILE A 73 -10.55 -21.64 -2.19
CA ILE A 73 -9.74 -22.25 -1.12
C ILE A 73 -10.27 -23.66 -0.84
N SER A 74 -11.60 -23.81 -0.75
CA SER A 74 -12.27 -25.09 -0.57
C SER A 74 -11.93 -26.09 -1.68
N TYR A 75 -11.97 -25.65 -2.95
CA TYR A 75 -11.63 -26.47 -4.10
C TYR A 75 -10.18 -26.99 -4.01
N TYR A 76 -9.21 -26.10 -3.80
CA TYR A 76 -7.80 -26.48 -3.71
C TYR A 76 -7.52 -27.42 -2.54
N ASN A 77 -8.07 -27.09 -1.37
CA ASN A 77 -7.88 -27.90 -0.17
C ASN A 77 -8.47 -29.31 -0.31
N THR A 78 -9.62 -29.45 -0.96
CA THR A 78 -10.33 -30.73 -1.10
C THR A 78 -9.77 -31.59 -2.23
N HIS A 79 -9.43 -30.99 -3.37
CA HIS A 79 -9.01 -31.74 -4.57
C HIS A 79 -7.50 -31.98 -4.64
N TYR A 80 -6.71 -31.04 -4.12
CA TYR A 80 -5.24 -31.13 -4.18
C TYR A 80 -4.59 -31.31 -2.80
N GLY A 81 -5.33 -31.15 -1.72
CA GLY A 81 -4.79 -31.29 -0.35
C GLY A 81 -3.82 -30.17 0.06
N TYR A 82 -3.74 -29.09 -0.71
CA TYR A 82 -2.95 -27.89 -0.41
C TYR A 82 -3.69 -26.63 -0.87
N VAL A 83 -3.14 -25.45 -0.54
CA VAL A 83 -3.70 -24.14 -0.92
C VAL A 83 -2.53 -23.27 -1.35
N PRO A 84 -2.45 -22.85 -2.62
CA PRO A 84 -1.43 -21.91 -3.07
C PRO A 84 -1.50 -20.55 -2.42
N LEU A 85 -0.35 -19.88 -2.28
CA LEU A 85 -0.32 -18.55 -1.69
C LEU A 85 -1.11 -17.54 -2.53
N TRP A 86 -1.11 -17.61 -3.87
CA TRP A 86 -1.94 -16.70 -4.67
C TRP A 86 -3.44 -16.92 -4.45
N VAL A 87 -3.87 -18.16 -4.19
CA VAL A 87 -5.26 -18.50 -3.82
C VAL A 87 -5.57 -18.03 -2.41
N LEU A 88 -4.71 -18.35 -1.44
CA LEU A 88 -4.86 -17.92 -0.05
C LEU A 88 -4.86 -16.39 0.06
N SER A 89 -4.05 -15.71 -0.75
CA SER A 89 -3.96 -14.26 -0.73
C SER A 89 -5.29 -13.61 -1.10
N THR A 90 -6.22 -14.27 -1.79
CA THR A 90 -7.52 -13.67 -2.16
C THR A 90 -8.35 -13.23 -0.95
N VAL A 91 -8.14 -13.83 0.23
CA VAL A 91 -8.83 -13.46 1.47
C VAL A 91 -8.01 -12.53 2.38
N PHE A 92 -6.85 -12.06 1.92
CA PHE A 92 -6.04 -11.08 2.66
C PHE A 92 -6.68 -9.70 2.59
N SER A 93 -6.77 -9.03 3.74
CA SER A 93 -6.87 -7.57 3.77
C SER A 93 -5.53 -6.94 3.35
N PHE A 94 -5.53 -5.64 3.05
CA PHE A 94 -4.27 -4.94 2.81
C PHE A 94 -3.36 -4.93 4.06
N GLY A 95 -3.96 -4.93 5.25
CA GLY A 95 -3.25 -5.08 6.52
C GLY A 95 -2.54 -6.42 6.63
N ASP A 96 -3.22 -7.52 6.25
CA ASP A 96 -2.62 -8.86 6.21
C ASP A 96 -1.42 -8.89 5.25
N LEU A 97 -1.55 -8.28 4.07
CA LEU A 97 -0.46 -8.20 3.09
C LEU A 97 0.75 -7.41 3.62
N ASN A 98 0.51 -6.27 4.27
CA ASN A 98 1.57 -5.46 4.87
C ASN A 98 2.27 -6.22 6.01
N LYS A 99 1.50 -6.91 6.86
CA LYS A 99 2.03 -7.79 7.91
C LYS A 99 2.86 -8.92 7.31
N PHE A 100 2.35 -9.62 6.30
CA PHE A 100 3.04 -10.68 5.59
C PHE A 100 4.38 -10.20 5.02
N TYR A 101 4.35 -9.09 4.26
CA TYR A 101 5.56 -8.47 3.70
C TYR A 101 6.60 -8.15 4.79
N SER A 102 6.17 -7.59 5.93
CA SER A 102 7.08 -7.21 7.02
C SER A 102 7.88 -8.40 7.59
N ARG A 103 7.38 -9.63 7.47
CA ARG A 103 8.02 -10.87 7.97
C ARG A 103 8.89 -11.59 6.94
N LEU A 104 8.93 -11.13 5.70
CA LEU A 104 9.77 -11.70 4.67
C LEU A 104 11.26 -11.55 4.99
N LYS A 105 12.06 -12.47 4.46
CA LYS A 105 13.52 -12.34 4.47
C LYS A 105 13.97 -11.18 3.57
N TYR A 106 15.13 -10.60 3.90
CA TYR A 106 15.62 -9.40 3.23
C TYR A 106 15.82 -9.57 1.72
N ASN A 107 16.27 -10.74 1.26
CA ASN A 107 16.44 -11.03 -0.16
C ASN A 107 15.12 -10.93 -0.94
N LEU A 108 14.03 -11.52 -0.43
CA LEU A 108 12.71 -11.40 -1.04
C LEU A 108 12.22 -9.95 -1.04
N LYS A 109 12.38 -9.23 0.09
CA LYS A 109 12.02 -7.81 0.18
C LYS A 109 12.76 -6.97 -0.86
N LYS A 110 14.06 -7.23 -1.06
CA LYS A 110 14.91 -6.54 -2.03
C LYS A 110 14.45 -6.80 -3.47
N GLU A 111 14.13 -8.05 -3.80
CA GLU A 111 13.59 -8.40 -5.12
C GLU A 111 12.26 -7.67 -5.40
N ILE A 112 11.33 -7.73 -4.44
CA ILE A 112 10.04 -7.05 -4.56
C ILE A 112 10.20 -5.54 -4.69
N SER A 113 11.03 -4.90 -3.86
CA SER A 113 11.21 -3.44 -3.91
C SER A 113 11.87 -2.99 -5.21
N ASN A 114 12.76 -3.80 -5.77
CA ASN A 114 13.44 -3.52 -7.03
C ASN A 114 12.49 -3.50 -8.23
N GLU A 115 11.41 -4.31 -8.25
CA GLU A 115 10.39 -4.24 -9.32
C GLU A 115 9.77 -2.83 -9.45
N TYR A 116 9.77 -2.07 -8.35
CA TYR A 116 9.22 -0.72 -8.28
C TYR A 116 10.29 0.37 -8.23
N ASN A 117 11.57 0.03 -8.45
CA ASN A 117 12.69 0.97 -8.33
C ASN A 117 12.75 1.70 -6.98
N LEU A 118 12.43 0.99 -5.90
CA LEU A 118 12.45 1.49 -4.53
C LEU A 118 13.47 0.70 -3.69
N SER A 119 14.08 1.36 -2.70
CA SER A 119 14.79 0.62 -1.65
C SER A 119 13.79 -0.14 -0.78
N VAL A 120 14.25 -1.17 -0.06
CA VAL A 120 13.40 -1.95 0.86
C VAL A 120 12.70 -1.04 1.87
N LYS A 121 13.42 -0.07 2.43
CA LYS A 121 12.90 0.89 3.42
C LYS A 121 11.85 1.82 2.82
N ASP A 122 12.07 2.29 1.59
CA ASP A 122 11.13 3.18 0.91
C ASP A 122 9.85 2.43 0.55
N PHE A 123 9.99 1.20 0.05
CA PHE A 123 8.85 0.33 -0.26
C PHE A 123 8.01 0.03 0.99
N GLU A 124 8.63 -0.30 2.13
CA GLU A 124 7.92 -0.51 3.40
C GLU A 124 7.12 0.73 3.82
N SER A 125 7.73 1.91 3.72
CA SER A 125 7.09 3.18 4.09
C SER A 125 5.91 3.53 3.16
N VAL A 126 6.09 3.31 1.86
CA VAL A 126 5.07 3.49 0.83
C VAL A 126 3.91 2.52 1.02
N LEU A 127 4.20 1.23 1.22
CA LEU A 127 3.21 0.19 1.46
C LEU A 127 2.34 0.51 2.69
N TYR A 128 2.96 0.99 3.76
CA TYR A 128 2.26 1.40 4.96
C TYR A 128 1.26 2.54 4.68
N ILE A 129 1.70 3.61 4.02
CA ILE A 129 0.84 4.78 3.72
C ILE A 129 -0.33 4.39 2.80
N LEU A 130 -0.07 3.58 1.77
CA LEU A 130 -1.12 3.06 0.90
C LEU A 130 -2.17 2.27 1.69
N CYS A 131 -1.72 1.39 2.60
CA CYS A 131 -2.60 0.60 3.44
C CYS A 131 -3.43 1.48 4.41
N ALA A 132 -2.78 2.43 5.10
CA ALA A 132 -3.44 3.32 6.05
C ALA A 132 -4.52 4.18 5.38
N ILE A 133 -4.21 4.80 4.24
CA ILE A 133 -5.15 5.65 3.51
C ILE A 133 -6.27 4.81 2.89
N ARG A 134 -5.97 3.64 2.32
CA ARG A 134 -6.99 2.72 1.79
C ARG A 134 -7.98 2.32 2.88
N ASN A 135 -7.51 2.03 4.10
CA ASN A 135 -8.40 1.68 5.20
C ASN A 135 -9.30 2.86 5.60
N LYS A 136 -8.76 4.08 5.72
CA LYS A 136 -9.58 5.29 5.94
C LYS A 136 -10.64 5.47 4.85
N CYS A 137 -10.27 5.29 3.58
CA CYS A 137 -11.22 5.35 2.47
C CYS A 137 -12.36 4.33 2.62
N ALA A 138 -12.05 3.10 3.04
CA ALA A 138 -13.03 2.02 3.20
C ALA A 138 -13.96 2.22 4.41
N HIS A 139 -13.47 2.84 5.48
CA HIS A 139 -14.28 3.18 6.66
C HIS A 139 -15.10 4.47 6.51
N GLY A 140 -14.98 5.15 5.36
CA GLY A 140 -15.72 6.37 5.08
C GLY A 140 -15.10 7.62 5.70
N ASP A 141 -13.90 7.53 6.26
CA ASP A 141 -13.23 8.64 6.94
C ASP A 141 -12.82 9.78 5.99
N ARG A 142 -12.55 10.94 6.58
CA ARG A 142 -11.97 12.09 5.88
C ARG A 142 -10.52 11.82 5.51
N ILE A 143 -10.19 12.10 4.25
CA ILE A 143 -8.83 11.88 3.71
C ILE A 143 -8.05 13.18 3.50
N TYR A 144 -8.72 14.31 3.25
CA TYR A 144 -8.06 15.56 2.87
C TYR A 144 -7.24 16.16 4.02
N SER A 145 -7.59 15.81 5.28
CA SER A 145 -6.92 16.20 6.51
C SER A 145 -6.05 15.09 7.12
N TYR A 146 -5.66 14.07 6.33
CA TYR A 146 -4.99 12.85 6.82
C TYR A 146 -3.88 13.11 7.85
N LYS A 147 -3.00 14.09 7.58
CA LYS A 147 -1.91 14.49 8.46
C LYS A 147 -2.37 14.88 9.88
N LYS A 148 -3.50 15.57 9.99
CA LYS A 148 -4.05 16.05 11.27
C LYS A 148 -4.78 14.94 12.04
N ASP A 149 -5.27 13.93 11.33
CA ASP A 149 -6.11 12.85 11.88
C ASP A 149 -5.31 11.58 12.23
N CYS A 150 -3.97 11.62 12.19
CA CYS A 150 -3.11 10.46 12.45
C CYS A 150 -2.21 10.71 13.67
N VAL A 151 -2.37 9.89 14.71
CA VAL A 151 -1.57 9.96 15.95
C VAL A 151 -0.13 9.49 15.74
N SER A 152 0.10 8.60 14.77
CA SER A 152 1.44 8.14 14.38
C SER A 152 1.84 8.71 13.01
N SER A 153 2.83 9.60 13.00
CA SER A 153 3.41 10.14 11.76
C SER A 153 4.23 9.05 11.08
N HIS A 154 3.60 8.36 10.13
CA HIS A 154 4.30 7.56 9.15
C HIS A 154 4.43 8.40 7.90
N TYR A 155 5.67 8.59 7.48
CA TYR A 155 6.02 9.43 6.34
C TYR A 155 6.70 8.60 5.26
N ILE A 156 6.46 8.95 4.00
CA ILE A 156 7.36 8.49 2.95
C ILE A 156 8.72 9.20 3.09
N PRO A 157 9.83 8.47 2.85
CA PRO A 157 11.15 9.07 2.77
C PRO A 157 11.24 10.00 1.55
N VAL A 158 12.28 10.83 1.53
CA VAL A 158 12.55 11.72 0.39
C VAL A 158 13.00 10.87 -0.79
N ILE A 159 12.06 10.63 -1.70
CA ILE A 159 12.25 9.87 -2.92
C ILE A 159 12.25 10.79 -4.16
N LYS A 160 12.66 10.27 -5.31
CA LYS A 160 12.88 10.97 -6.60
C LYS A 160 11.84 12.06 -6.92
N TYR A 161 10.56 11.81 -6.68
CA TYR A 161 9.49 12.76 -7.01
C TYR A 161 9.45 14.01 -6.13
N HIS A 162 9.96 13.97 -4.90
CA HIS A 162 10.09 15.19 -4.07
C HIS A 162 11.06 16.19 -4.71
N THR A 163 12.17 15.68 -5.24
CA THR A 163 13.17 16.48 -5.96
C THR A 163 12.61 16.99 -7.28
N LEU A 164 11.86 16.15 -8.02
CA LEU A 164 11.19 16.54 -9.26
C LEU A 164 10.26 17.74 -9.06
N LEU A 165 9.44 17.69 -7.99
CA LEU A 165 8.42 18.70 -7.71
C LEU A 165 8.98 20.01 -7.11
N LYS A 166 10.28 20.07 -6.83
CA LYS A 166 10.96 21.24 -6.22
C LYS A 166 10.21 21.75 -4.98
N LEU A 167 9.82 20.82 -4.11
CA LEU A 167 9.04 21.14 -2.91
C LEU A 167 9.85 21.99 -1.93
N PRO A 168 9.23 22.95 -1.23
CA PRO A 168 9.92 23.73 -0.21
C PRO A 168 10.44 22.82 0.91
N ILE A 169 11.68 23.05 1.34
CA ILE A 169 12.37 22.26 2.35
C ILE A 169 12.40 23.05 3.66
N ASN A 170 12.17 22.36 4.78
CA ASN A 170 12.40 22.85 6.13
C ASN A 170 13.52 22.04 6.80
N ASN A 171 13.85 22.36 8.06
CA ASN A 171 14.91 21.68 8.82
C ASN A 171 14.75 20.15 8.93
N LYS A 172 13.55 19.61 8.66
CA LYS A 172 13.23 18.17 8.72
C LYS A 172 13.05 17.54 7.32
N GLY A 173 13.24 18.28 6.23
CA GLY A 173 13.05 17.84 4.84
C GLY A 173 11.89 18.56 4.14
N PRO A 174 11.34 17.99 3.05
CA PRO A 174 10.21 18.59 2.32
C PRO A 174 9.02 18.90 3.25
N LYS A 175 8.48 20.12 3.14
CA LYS A 175 7.31 20.58 3.92
C LYS A 175 6.03 19.81 3.56
N TYR A 176 5.92 19.42 2.30
CA TYR A 176 4.78 18.69 1.72
C TYR A 176 5.24 17.34 1.13
N GLY A 177 4.29 16.46 0.84
CA GLY A 177 4.54 15.22 0.12
C GLY A 177 5.01 14.06 0.99
N ARG A 178 5.03 14.22 2.32
CA ARG A 178 5.55 13.18 3.22
C ARG A 178 4.49 12.38 3.94
N GLU A 179 3.40 13.03 4.35
CA GLU A 179 2.33 12.44 5.17
C GLU A 179 0.95 13.03 4.81
N ASP A 180 0.80 13.51 3.59
CA ASP A 180 -0.38 14.23 3.08
C ASP A 180 -0.92 13.58 1.79
N ILE A 181 -1.91 14.20 1.15
CA ILE A 181 -2.45 13.66 -0.12
C ILE A 181 -1.40 13.68 -1.22
N LEU A 182 -0.46 14.63 -1.20
CA LEU A 182 0.65 14.62 -2.13
C LEU A 182 1.56 13.40 -1.92
N ALA A 183 1.80 12.98 -0.67
CA ALA A 183 2.52 11.75 -0.35
C ALA A 183 1.84 10.52 -0.94
N LEU A 184 0.51 10.46 -0.83
CA LEU A 184 -0.30 9.41 -1.46
C LEU A 184 -0.12 9.40 -2.98
N LEU A 185 -0.20 10.56 -3.64
CA LEU A 185 -0.02 10.65 -5.09
C LEU A 185 1.37 10.18 -5.52
N ILE A 186 2.41 10.64 -4.80
CA ILE A 186 3.79 10.21 -5.01
C ILE A 186 3.92 8.69 -4.84
N ALA A 187 3.33 8.12 -3.80
CA ALA A 187 3.33 6.67 -3.54
C ALA A 187 2.64 5.88 -4.66
N MET A 188 1.44 6.32 -5.08
CA MET A 188 0.65 5.66 -6.11
C MET A 188 1.37 5.64 -7.46
N LYS A 189 2.22 6.63 -7.76
CA LYS A 189 2.93 6.74 -9.03
C LYS A 189 3.82 5.53 -9.35
N TYR A 190 4.39 4.87 -8.34
CA TYR A 190 5.24 3.69 -8.55
C TYR A 190 4.47 2.44 -9.01
N PHE A 191 3.18 2.37 -8.73
CA PHE A 191 2.37 1.17 -8.98
C PHE A 191 1.40 1.32 -10.16
N MET A 192 1.31 2.52 -10.72
CA MET A 192 0.33 2.86 -11.75
C MET A 192 0.97 3.05 -13.11
N LYS A 193 0.29 2.58 -14.17
CA LYS A 193 0.69 2.87 -15.55
C LYS A 193 0.56 4.37 -15.84
N PRO A 194 1.49 4.99 -16.60
CA PRO A 194 1.51 6.45 -16.83
C PRO A 194 0.17 7.02 -17.34
N LYS A 195 -0.45 6.40 -18.35
CA LYS A 195 -1.75 6.86 -18.88
C LYS A 195 -2.84 6.93 -17.80
N ARG A 196 -2.90 5.92 -16.93
CA ARG A 196 -3.92 5.84 -15.88
C ARG A 196 -3.63 6.82 -14.75
N TYR A 197 -2.36 6.97 -14.39
CA TYR A 197 -1.94 7.95 -13.40
C TYR A 197 -2.28 9.39 -13.86
N ASN A 198 -2.05 9.70 -15.14
CA ASN A 198 -2.41 11.01 -15.69
C ASN A 198 -3.91 11.27 -15.64
N LEU A 199 -4.73 10.25 -15.92
CA LEU A 199 -6.19 10.32 -15.76
C LEU A 199 -6.59 10.56 -14.30
N LEU A 200 -5.93 9.90 -13.35
CA LEU A 200 -6.16 10.11 -11.92
C LEU A 200 -5.92 11.59 -11.54
N ILE A 201 -4.79 12.17 -11.94
CA ILE A 201 -4.47 13.57 -11.66
C ILE A 201 -5.51 14.51 -12.28
N THR A 202 -5.86 14.31 -13.56
CA THR A 202 -6.90 15.12 -14.23
C THR A 202 -8.25 15.03 -13.52
N ASN A 203 -8.63 13.84 -13.06
CA ASN A 203 -9.87 13.68 -12.32
C ASN A 203 -9.84 14.40 -10.96
N ILE A 204 -8.68 14.42 -10.28
CA ILE A 204 -8.52 15.16 -9.02
C ILE A 204 -8.62 16.67 -9.29
N GLU A 205 -7.96 17.20 -10.31
CA GLU A 205 -8.07 18.61 -10.72
C GLU A 205 -9.53 18.99 -10.98
N ASN A 206 -10.26 18.16 -11.74
CA ASN A 206 -11.69 18.38 -12.00
C ASN A 206 -12.54 18.40 -10.71
N GLN A 207 -12.21 17.58 -9.71
CA GLN A 207 -12.91 17.58 -8.43
C GLN A 207 -12.58 18.82 -7.59
N ILE A 208 -11.34 19.31 -7.64
CA ILE A 208 -10.91 20.54 -6.98
C ILE A 208 -11.60 21.75 -7.62
N LEU A 209 -11.69 21.82 -8.95
CA LEU A 209 -12.40 22.89 -9.66
C LEU A 209 -13.89 22.91 -9.32
N LYS A 210 -14.54 21.73 -9.31
CA LYS A 210 -15.95 21.58 -8.89
C LYS A 210 -16.18 21.99 -7.44
N LEU A 211 -15.20 21.79 -6.56
CA LEU A 211 -15.27 22.25 -5.17
C LEU A 211 -15.11 23.78 -5.13
N SER A 212 -14.13 24.32 -5.85
CA SER A 212 -13.86 25.76 -5.91
C SER A 212 -15.08 26.57 -6.34
N SER A 213 -15.89 26.07 -7.28
CA SER A 213 -17.11 26.77 -7.73
C SER A 213 -18.25 26.76 -6.71
N LYS A 214 -18.17 25.91 -5.68
CA LYS A 214 -19.17 25.78 -4.60
C LYS A 214 -18.73 26.42 -3.29
N LEU A 215 -17.46 26.77 -3.14
CA LEU A 215 -16.94 27.39 -1.93
C LEU A 215 -17.30 28.88 -1.91
N THR A 216 -17.91 29.31 -0.81
CA THR A 216 -18.28 30.72 -0.57
C THR A 216 -17.52 31.33 0.61
N THR A 217 -17.10 30.52 1.58
CA THR A 217 -16.58 30.99 2.87
C THR A 217 -15.07 30.89 3.01
N ILE A 218 -14.43 29.93 2.32
CA ILE A 218 -12.98 29.71 2.39
C ILE A 218 -12.40 29.64 0.97
N SER A 219 -11.12 29.96 0.84
CA SER A 219 -10.44 29.82 -0.45
C SER A 219 -10.19 28.35 -0.74
N ILE A 220 -10.23 27.98 -2.02
CA ILE A 220 -9.77 26.66 -2.45
C ILE A 220 -8.29 26.45 -2.09
N TYR A 221 -7.51 27.54 -1.98
CA TYR A 221 -6.12 27.51 -1.56
C TYR A 221 -5.97 26.88 -0.17
N ASP A 222 -6.79 27.28 0.80
CA ASP A 222 -6.74 26.77 2.18
C ASP A 222 -6.98 25.26 2.22
N VAL A 223 -7.92 24.77 1.39
CA VAL A 223 -8.21 23.34 1.26
C VAL A 223 -7.02 22.61 0.65
N THR A 224 -6.46 23.12 -0.45
CA THR A 224 -5.31 22.48 -1.12
C THR A 224 -4.05 22.50 -0.26
N GLU A 225 -3.86 23.52 0.58
CA GLU A 225 -2.75 23.60 1.54
C GLU A 225 -2.88 22.52 2.61
N VAL A 226 -4.08 22.31 3.18
CA VAL A 226 -4.33 21.23 4.13
C VAL A 226 -4.08 19.85 3.51
N MET A 227 -4.42 19.69 2.23
CA MET A 227 -4.13 18.46 1.48
C MET A 227 -2.65 18.27 1.13
N GLY A 228 -1.82 19.30 1.29
CA GLY A 228 -0.41 19.29 0.88
C GLY A 228 -0.19 19.37 -0.63
N LEU A 229 -1.21 19.75 -1.41
CA LEU A 229 -1.13 19.91 -2.86
C LEU A 229 -0.42 21.22 -3.21
N TYR A 230 0.90 21.22 -3.08
CA TYR A 230 1.74 22.37 -3.44
C TYR A 230 1.64 22.69 -4.93
N LYS A 231 1.85 23.96 -5.33
CA LYS A 231 1.60 24.50 -6.69
C LYS A 231 2.05 23.60 -7.86
N THR A 232 3.12 22.84 -7.70
CA THR A 232 3.72 21.97 -8.73
C THR A 232 3.17 20.54 -8.75
N TRP A 233 2.19 20.17 -7.91
CA TRP A 233 1.72 18.78 -7.76
C TRP A 233 1.22 18.13 -9.07
N THR A 234 0.72 18.93 -10.02
CA THR A 234 0.25 18.48 -11.33
C THR A 234 1.40 18.07 -12.26
N GLU A 235 2.64 18.48 -11.97
CA GLU A 235 3.85 18.03 -12.69
C GLU A 235 4.10 16.53 -12.51
N LEU A 236 3.43 15.86 -11.56
CA LEU A 236 3.40 14.41 -11.48
C LEU A 236 2.81 13.74 -12.73
N LYS A 237 2.19 14.46 -13.68
CA LYS A 237 1.78 13.89 -14.98
C LYS A 237 2.95 13.58 -15.93
N LYS A 238 4.10 14.23 -15.72
CA LYS A 238 5.34 14.03 -16.49
C LYS A 238 6.07 12.79 -15.98
#